data_AF-A0A819NCE7-F1
#
_entry.id   AF-A0A819NCE7-F1
#
_cell.length_a   1.000
_cell.length_b   1.000
_cell.length_c   1.000
_cell.angle_alpha   90.00
_cell.angle_beta   90.00
_cell.angle_gamma   90.00
#
_symmetry.space_group_name_H-M   'P 1'
#
loop_
_entity.id
_entity.type
_entity.pdbx_description
1 polymer ?
#
loop_
_entity_poly.entity_id
_entity_poly.type
_entity_poly.pdbx_seq_one_letter_code
_entity_poly.pdbx_strand_id
1 'polypeptide(L)'
;MFHQKNSDFLYILLFLICLLKINQCQQEERIQALEKRIKDLEARQQQYPEVKFLTYKDRKRILVTGGAGFVGSHLVDRLMLQGHEVIVADNFFTGRKRNIEHWIG
;
A
#
# COMPACT_ATOMS: atom_id res chain seq x y z
N MET A 1 -41.97 -49.54 3.42
CA MET A 1 -40.61 -49.63 2.84
C MET A 1 -40.22 -48.46 1.92
N PHE A 2 -41.14 -47.55 1.55
CA PHE A 2 -40.82 -46.32 0.79
C PHE A 2 -40.50 -45.10 1.68
N HIS A 3 -40.94 -45.07 2.94
CA HIS A 3 -40.71 -43.96 3.86
C HIS A 3 -39.25 -43.85 4.36
N GLN A 4 -38.55 -44.97 4.55
CA GLN A 4 -37.16 -44.99 5.05
C GLN A 4 -36.17 -44.44 4.01
N LYS A 5 -36.37 -44.77 2.72
CA LYS A 5 -35.51 -44.31 1.62
C LYS A 5 -35.60 -42.79 1.40
N ASN A 6 -36.75 -42.17 1.67
CA ASN A 6 -36.93 -40.73 1.54
C ASN A 6 -36.24 -39.94 2.66
N SER A 7 -36.22 -40.46 3.89
CA SER A 7 -35.46 -39.86 4.99
C SER A 7 -33.96 -39.96 4.77
N ASP A 8 -33.45 -41.11 4.32
CA ASP A 8 -32.01 -41.30 4.06
C ASP A 8 -31.52 -40.38 2.92
N PHE A 9 -32.33 -40.20 1.88
CA PHE A 9 -32.02 -39.27 0.78
C PHE A 9 -31.96 -37.81 1.23
N LEU A 10 -32.84 -37.42 2.15
CA LEU A 10 -32.86 -36.07 2.74
C LEU A 10 -31.64 -35.83 3.63
N TYR A 11 -31.22 -36.81 4.42
CA TYR A 11 -29.98 -36.73 5.22
C TYR A 11 -28.73 -36.67 4.35
N ILE A 12 -28.65 -37.46 3.28
CA ILE A 12 -27.54 -37.40 2.32
C ILE A 12 -27.51 -36.02 1.63
N LEU A 13 -28.66 -35.50 1.22
CA LEU A 13 -28.76 -34.17 0.59
C LEU A 13 -28.37 -33.05 1.58
N LEU A 14 -28.83 -33.12 2.83
CA LEU A 14 -28.48 -32.16 3.87
C LEU A 14 -26.98 -32.22 4.22
N PHE A 15 -26.40 -33.41 4.27
CA PHE A 15 -24.97 -33.60 4.49
C PHE A 15 -24.14 -33.04 3.33
N LEU A 16 -24.56 -33.27 2.08
CA LEU A 16 -23.89 -32.71 0.91
C LEU A 16 -23.98 -31.18 0.87
N ILE A 17 -25.14 -30.61 1.20
CA ILE A 17 -25.33 -29.16 1.33
C ILE A 17 -24.44 -28.60 2.45
N CYS A 18 -24.35 -29.29 3.60
CA CYS A 18 -23.49 -28.90 4.70
C CYS A 18 -22.01 -28.92 4.31
N LEU A 19 -21.54 -29.98 3.62
CA LEU A 19 -20.17 -30.07 3.11
C LEU A 19 -19.86 -28.99 2.08
N LEU A 20 -20.80 -28.68 1.18
CA LEU A 20 -20.67 -27.56 0.24
C LEU A 20 -20.59 -26.22 0.97
N LYS A 21 -21.42 -26.02 2.00
CA LYS A 21 -21.44 -24.80 2.83
C LYS A 21 -20.14 -24.64 3.62
N ILE A 22 -19.60 -25.72 4.18
CA ILE A 22 -18.32 -25.71 4.90
C ILE A 22 -17.18 -25.36 3.94
N ASN A 23 -17.14 -25.97 2.75
CA ASN A 23 -16.13 -25.64 1.76
C ASN A 23 -16.24 -24.17 1.30
N GLN A 24 -17.45 -23.66 1.05
CA GLN A 24 -17.67 -22.25 0.70
C GLN A 24 -17.19 -21.32 1.83
N CYS A 25 -17.55 -21.61 3.08
CA CYS A 25 -17.12 -20.84 4.25
C CYS A 25 -15.58 -20.77 4.36
N GLN A 26 -14.89 -21.91 4.16
CA GLN A 26 -13.42 -21.95 4.18
C GLN A 26 -12.78 -21.13 3.05
N GLN A 27 -13.41 -21.04 1.89
CA GLN A 27 -12.89 -20.21 0.79
C GLN A 27 -13.11 -18.73 1.08
N GLU A 28 -14.26 -18.34 1.64
CA GLU A 28 -14.54 -16.95 2.03
C GLU A 28 -13.55 -16.45 3.09
N GLU A 29 -13.25 -17.25 4.11
CA GLU A 29 -12.23 -16.90 5.12
C GLU A 29 -10.84 -16.70 4.51
N ARG A 30 -10.45 -17.56 3.55
CA ARG A 30 -9.17 -17.45 2.84
C ARG A 30 -9.13 -16.20 1.96
N ILE A 31 -10.20 -15.91 1.24
CA ILE A 31 -10.32 -14.72 0.40
C ILE A 31 -10.22 -13.46 1.27
N GLN A 32 -10.95 -13.41 2.39
CA GLN A 32 -10.87 -12.28 3.32
C GLN A 32 -9.46 -12.10 3.90
N ALA A 33 -8.77 -13.20 4.24
CA ALA A 33 -7.40 -13.13 4.72
C ALA A 33 -6.43 -12.59 3.65
N LEU A 34 -6.63 -12.98 2.39
CA LEU A 34 -5.83 -12.51 1.25
C LEU A 34 -6.13 -11.04 0.94
N GLU A 35 -7.39 -10.63 0.92
CA GLU A 35 -7.81 -9.23 0.73
C GLU A 35 -7.20 -8.33 1.80
N LYS A 36 -7.22 -8.76 3.06
CA LYS A 36 -6.57 -8.03 4.16
C LYS A 36 -5.07 -7.87 3.89
N ARG A 37 -4.42 -8.92 3.39
CA ARG A 37 -2.99 -8.89 3.09
C ARG A 37 -2.65 -8.00 1.89
N ILE A 38 -3.51 -7.98 0.87
CA ILE A 38 -3.40 -7.05 -0.28
C ILE A 38 -3.51 -5.62 0.23
N LYS A 39 -4.52 -5.32 1.06
CA LYS A 39 -4.71 -3.99 1.64
C LYS A 39 -3.51 -3.53 2.48
N ASP A 40 -2.94 -4.43 3.27
CA ASP A 40 -1.74 -4.15 4.07
C ASP A 40 -0.49 -3.90 3.19
N LEU A 41 -0.41 -4.56 2.03
CA LEU A 41 0.68 -4.37 1.06
C LEU A 41 0.51 -3.08 0.24
N GLU A 42 -0.70 -2.76 -0.19
CA GLU A 42 -1.04 -1.50 -0.85
C GLU A 42 -0.77 -0.31 0.07
N ALA A 43 -1.11 -0.42 1.36
CA ALA A 43 -0.79 0.60 2.36
C ALA A 43 0.73 0.82 2.56
N ARG A 44 1.57 -0.14 2.17
CA ARG A 44 3.04 -0.03 2.21
C ARG A 44 3.63 0.49 0.91
N GLN A 45 2.82 0.68 -0.14
CA GLN A 45 3.30 1.15 -1.42
C GLN A 45 3.51 2.67 -1.34
N GLN A 46 4.72 3.06 -0.99
CA GLN A 46 5.11 4.46 -0.92
C GLN A 46 5.05 5.07 -2.33
N GLN A 47 4.11 6.01 -2.53
CA GLN A 47 3.88 6.62 -3.82
C GLN A 47 4.80 7.83 -3.98
N TYR A 48 5.81 7.69 -4.84
CA TYR A 48 6.64 8.82 -5.27
C TYR A 48 5.82 9.71 -6.20
N PRO A 49 5.82 11.04 -5.98
CA PRO A 49 5.12 11.95 -6.88
C PRO A 49 5.83 12.01 -8.25
N GLU A 50 5.07 12.28 -9.30
CA GLU A 50 5.64 12.52 -10.63
C GLU A 50 6.49 13.79 -10.63
N VAL A 51 7.68 13.71 -11.25
CA VAL A 51 8.62 14.82 -11.35
C VAL A 51 8.91 15.15 -12.82
N LYS A 52 9.24 16.41 -13.09
CA LYS A 52 9.74 16.80 -14.40
C LYS A 52 11.12 16.17 -14.63
N PHE A 53 11.36 15.65 -15.82
CA PHE A 53 12.70 15.19 -16.21
C PHE A 53 13.43 16.29 -16.97
N LEU A 54 14.55 16.75 -16.42
CA LEU A 54 15.45 17.70 -17.06
C LEU A 54 16.67 16.98 -17.67
N THR A 55 17.18 17.55 -18.77
CA THR A 55 18.46 17.15 -19.36
C THR A 55 19.61 17.43 -18.40
N TYR A 56 20.78 16.80 -18.61
CA TYR A 56 21.94 17.02 -17.75
C TYR A 56 22.39 18.49 -17.71
N LYS A 57 22.21 19.24 -18.81
CA LYS A 57 22.62 20.64 -18.93
C LYS A 57 21.71 21.58 -18.13
N ASP A 58 20.42 21.26 -18.05
CA ASP A 58 19.41 22.08 -17.37
C ASP A 58 19.19 21.66 -15.91
N ARG A 59 19.64 20.45 -15.55
CA ARG A 59 19.57 19.92 -14.18
C ARG A 59 20.67 20.50 -13.31
N LYS A 60 20.29 21.09 -12.17
CA LYS A 60 21.23 21.55 -11.14
C LYS A 60 21.31 20.55 -10.00
N ARG A 61 22.47 20.53 -9.32
CA ARG A 61 22.70 19.83 -8.05
C ARG A 61 22.64 20.84 -6.93
N ILE A 62 21.71 20.68 -6.00
CA ILE A 62 21.38 21.70 -4.99
C ILE A 62 21.46 21.08 -3.60
N LEU A 63 22.27 21.66 -2.71
CA LEU A 63 22.30 21.30 -1.30
C LEU A 63 21.33 22.20 -0.53
N VAL A 64 20.37 21.60 0.16
CA VAL A 64 19.43 22.28 1.06
C VAL A 64 19.75 21.91 2.49
N THR A 65 20.14 22.89 3.30
CA THR A 65 20.27 22.72 4.75
C THR A 65 18.92 22.97 5.42
N GLY A 66 18.57 22.18 6.44
CA GLY A 66 17.27 22.31 7.10
C GLY A 66 16.07 21.85 6.26
N GLY A 67 16.29 20.95 5.28
CA GLY A 67 15.27 20.52 4.32
C GLY A 67 14.13 19.68 4.88
N ALA A 68 14.21 19.18 6.11
CA ALA A 68 13.09 18.54 6.81
C ALA A 68 12.28 19.52 7.68
N GLY A 69 12.72 20.77 7.79
CA GLY A 69 12.01 21.87 8.46
C GLY A 69 10.81 22.40 7.66
N PHE A 70 10.06 23.35 8.23
CA PHE A 70 8.85 23.89 7.59
C PHE A 70 9.12 24.52 6.22
N VAL A 71 10.04 25.49 6.12
CA VAL A 71 10.36 26.14 4.84
C VAL A 71 11.20 25.23 3.95
N GLY A 72 12.15 24.50 4.54
CA GLY A 72 13.06 23.62 3.82
C GLY A 72 12.33 22.52 3.06
N SER A 73 11.32 21.89 3.65
CA SER A 73 10.60 20.79 3.00
C SER A 73 9.83 21.26 1.76
N HIS A 74 9.17 22.42 1.85
CA HIS A 74 8.46 23.02 0.71
C HIS A 74 9.43 23.44 -0.41
N LEU A 75 10.63 23.90 -0.06
CA LEU A 75 11.67 24.20 -1.04
C LEU A 75 12.15 22.92 -1.74
N VAL A 76 12.41 21.86 -0.98
CA VAL A 76 12.78 20.54 -1.52
C VAL A 76 11.70 20.04 -2.47
N ASP A 77 10.42 20.07 -2.06
CA ASP A 77 9.29 19.66 -2.90
C ASP A 77 9.30 20.39 -4.24
N ARG A 78 9.45 21.72 -4.21
CA ARG A 78 9.43 22.51 -5.44
C ARG A 78 10.61 22.21 -6.35
N LEU A 79 11.81 22.07 -5.81
CA LEU A 79 13.02 21.75 -6.58
C LEU A 79 12.97 20.35 -7.19
N MET A 80 12.47 19.37 -6.43
CA MET A 80 12.28 18.00 -6.89
C MET A 80 11.24 17.93 -8.01
N LEU A 81 10.08 18.58 -7.84
CA LEU A 81 9.05 18.68 -8.89
C LEU A 81 9.53 19.39 -10.16
N GLN A 82 10.50 20.30 -10.03
CA GLN A 82 11.15 20.95 -11.16
C GLN A 82 12.17 20.05 -11.89
N GLY A 83 12.53 18.91 -11.32
CA GLY A 83 13.45 17.94 -11.95
C GLY A 83 14.92 18.14 -11.61
N HIS A 84 15.22 18.88 -10.55
CA HIS A 84 16.58 19.09 -10.07
C HIS A 84 17.04 17.96 -9.14
N GLU A 85 18.36 17.78 -9.03
CA GLU A 85 18.95 16.88 -8.04
C GLU A 85 19.11 17.64 -6.72
N VAL A 86 18.43 17.19 -5.67
CA VAL A 86 18.42 17.84 -4.36
C VAL A 86 19.08 16.94 -3.33
N ILE A 87 20.08 17.48 -2.63
CA ILE A 87 20.74 16.85 -1.49
C ILE A 87 20.26 17.60 -0.25
N VAL A 88 19.73 16.88 0.74
CA VAL A 88 19.23 17.47 1.98
C VAL A 88 20.17 17.17 3.14
N ALA A 89 20.58 18.21 3.87
CA ALA A 89 21.31 18.10 5.12
C ALA A 89 20.47 18.69 6.25
N ASP A 90 20.04 17.87 7.21
CA ASP A 90 19.16 18.30 8.30
C ASP A 90 19.56 17.64 9.62
N ASN A 91 19.40 18.36 10.73
CA ASN A 91 19.69 17.87 12.09
C ASN A 91 18.43 17.50 12.89
N PHE A 92 17.25 17.58 12.27
CA PHE A 92 15.92 17.30 12.80
C PHE A 92 15.57 18.03 14.10
N PHE A 93 16.12 19.23 14.32
CA PHE A 93 15.88 19.98 15.56
C PHE A 93 14.41 20.36 15.76
N THR A 94 13.76 20.87 14.71
CA THR A 94 12.29 21.09 14.67
C THR A 94 11.63 20.41 13.47
N GLY A 95 12.41 19.91 12.53
CA GLY A 95 11.94 19.21 11.34
C GLY A 95 11.42 17.81 11.64
N ARG A 96 10.60 17.26 10.74
CA ARG A 96 10.09 15.88 10.84
C ARG A 96 10.44 15.12 9.57
N LYS A 97 10.95 13.89 9.70
CA LYS A 97 11.31 13.01 8.57
C LYS A 97 10.16 12.83 7.57
N ARG A 98 8.92 12.76 8.07
CA ARG A 98 7.70 12.66 7.25
C ARG A 98 7.55 13.79 6.22
N ASN A 99 8.17 14.95 6.44
CA ASN A 99 8.06 16.09 5.53
C ASN A 99 8.81 15.85 4.20
N ILE A 100 9.70 14.85 4.14
CA ILE A 100 10.50 14.51 2.96
C ILE A 100 10.44 13.01 2.63
N GLU A 101 9.59 12.24 3.30
CA GLU A 101 9.58 10.78 3.18
C GLU A 101 9.24 10.33 1.76
N HIS A 102 8.30 11.02 1.09
CA HIS A 102 7.91 10.77 -0.30
C HIS A 102 9.01 10.99 -1.33
N TRP A 103 10.18 11.49 -0.93
CA TRP A 103 11.37 11.61 -1.77
C TRP A 103 12.49 10.61 -1.42
N ILE A 104 12.30 9.83 -0.36
CA ILE A 104 13.30 8.88 0.16
C ILE A 104 12.89 7.47 -0.24
N GLY A 105 13.69 6.85 -1.10
CA GLY A 105 13.47 5.53 -1.69
C GLY A 105 14.74 4.89 -2.19
#